data_AF-A0A537KXM4-F1
#
_entry.id   AF-A0A537KXM4-F1
#
_cell.length_a   1.000
_cell.length_b   1.000
_cell.length_c   1.000
_cell.angle_alpha   90.00
_cell.angle_beta   90.00
_cell.angle_gamma   90.00
#
_symmetry.space_group_name_H-M   'P 1'
#
loop_
_entity.id
_entity.type
_entity.pdbx_description
1 polymer ?
#
loop_
_entity_poly.entity_id
_entity_poly.type
_entity_poly.pdbx_seq_one_letter_code
_entity_poly.pdbx_strand_id
1 'polypeptide(L)'
;MTWPIPIPPSGQRRSPIWSAACGSPPPSARRLYRCCPQASRASRRLAPGSRNGDGRIAIEPLNRYEAYLVTTTAQALAYLRDVGSPQVGMTLDLFHANIEEPDIPAAIRAAGSWLWHVHVADSNRRGLRGGHLDLFPITVALREIGYSGAVVLEIAPPEATLPGGSSQVPWGAVLDRYVRESVAALRTTLSPQAG
;
A
#
# COMPACT_ATOMS: atom_id res chain seq x y z
N MET A 1 11.22 43.01 22.16
CA MET A 1 12.53 42.39 21.91
C MET A 1 12.60 42.00 20.46
N THR A 2 13.19 42.86 19.63
CA THR A 2 13.34 42.69 18.18
C THR A 2 14.83 42.47 17.89
N TRP A 3 15.15 41.34 17.28
CA TRP A 3 16.48 41.09 16.72
C TRP A 3 16.52 41.61 15.27
N PRO A 4 17.52 42.41 14.86
CA PRO A 4 17.73 42.80 13.48
C PRO A 4 18.59 41.73 12.77
N ILE A 5 18.21 41.32 11.55
CA ILE A 5 19.08 40.53 10.68
C ILE A 5 19.60 41.47 9.58
N PRO A 6 20.92 41.54 9.34
CA PRO A 6 21.50 42.44 8.34
C PRO A 6 21.27 41.93 6.91
N ILE A 7 21.06 42.87 5.98
CA ILE A 7 20.95 42.63 4.54
C ILE A 7 22.38 42.54 3.95
N PRO A 8 22.78 41.45 3.28
CA PRO A 8 24.08 41.37 2.62
C PRO A 8 24.05 42.04 1.24
N PRO A 9 25.19 42.55 0.74
CA PRO A 9 25.26 43.24 -0.54
C PRO A 9 25.10 42.27 -1.72
N SER A 10 24.49 42.79 -2.79
CA SER A 10 24.14 42.10 -4.02
C SER A 10 25.38 41.56 -4.76
N GLY A 11 25.46 40.25 -4.99
CA GLY A 11 26.51 39.70 -5.86
C GLY A 11 26.73 38.18 -5.91
N GLN A 12 26.01 37.33 -5.16
CA GLN A 12 26.17 35.88 -5.27
C GLN A 12 24.81 35.17 -5.36
N ARG A 13 24.64 34.38 -6.44
CA ARG A 13 23.45 33.55 -6.66
C ARG A 13 23.34 32.48 -5.58
N ARG A 14 22.17 32.37 -4.93
CA ARG A 14 21.69 31.14 -4.27
C ARG A 14 20.22 30.91 -4.62
N SER A 15 19.91 29.64 -4.86
CA SER A 15 18.64 29.07 -5.34
C SER A 15 17.54 29.05 -4.24
N PRO A 16 16.25 28.81 -4.58
CA PRO A 16 15.11 29.50 -3.97
C PRO A 16 14.47 28.77 -2.77
N ILE A 17 13.73 29.54 -1.97
CA ILE A 17 12.67 29.06 -1.07
C ILE A 17 11.36 29.08 -1.86
N TRP A 18 10.66 27.95 -1.96
CA TRP A 18 9.28 27.86 -2.41
C TRP A 18 8.48 26.93 -1.50
N SER A 19 7.39 27.45 -0.94
CA SER A 19 6.26 26.67 -0.44
C SER A 19 5.38 26.31 -1.64
N ALA A 20 5.01 25.03 -1.79
CA ALA A 20 4.07 24.60 -2.82
C ALA A 20 3.24 23.41 -2.33
N ALA A 21 1.95 23.66 -2.17
CA ALA A 21 0.89 22.68 -2.29
C ALA A 21 0.99 21.94 -3.65
N CYS A 22 0.59 20.67 -3.69
CA CYS A 22 0.35 19.86 -4.89
C CYS A 22 1.34 20.08 -6.05
N GLY A 23 2.57 19.60 -5.89
CA GLY A 23 3.50 19.38 -6.99
C GLY A 23 3.52 17.90 -7.39
N SER A 24 3.39 17.59 -8.68
CA SER A 24 3.67 16.26 -9.22
C SER A 24 5.04 15.75 -8.74
N PRO A 25 5.22 14.45 -8.47
CA PRO A 25 6.47 13.92 -7.93
C PRO A 25 7.66 14.23 -8.86
N PRO A 26 8.87 14.41 -8.30
CA PRO A 26 10.05 14.83 -9.05
C PRO A 26 10.42 13.85 -10.18
N PRO A 27 11.10 14.30 -11.26
CA PRO A 27 11.48 13.45 -12.41
C PRO A 27 12.33 12.22 -12.07
N SER A 28 12.88 12.15 -10.85
CA SER A 28 13.60 10.98 -10.34
C SER A 28 12.69 9.75 -10.12
N ALA A 29 11.39 9.94 -9.88
CA ALA A 29 10.43 8.84 -9.82
C ALA A 29 10.18 8.19 -11.19
N ARG A 30 10.30 8.96 -12.29
CA ARG A 30 10.18 8.41 -13.66
C ARG A 30 11.37 7.53 -14.07
N ARG A 31 12.51 7.60 -13.36
CA ARG A 31 13.74 6.90 -13.76
C ARG A 31 13.86 5.48 -13.19
N LEU A 32 13.26 5.22 -12.03
CA LEU A 32 13.28 3.89 -11.39
C LEU A 32 12.44 2.85 -12.14
N TYR A 33 11.26 3.20 -12.66
CA TYR A 33 10.44 2.27 -13.47
C TYR A 33 11.05 1.94 -14.83
N ARG A 34 11.88 2.85 -15.36
CA ARG A 34 12.66 2.64 -16.58
C ARG A 34 13.81 1.64 -16.40
N CYS A 35 14.17 1.30 -15.16
CA CYS A 35 15.25 0.35 -14.84
C CYS A 35 14.80 -1.11 -14.82
N CYS A 36 13.50 -1.43 -14.82
CA CYS A 36 13.03 -2.78 -15.07
C CYS A 36 12.01 -2.86 -16.23
N PRO A 37 12.39 -2.52 -17.48
CA PRO A 37 11.54 -2.74 -18.65
C PRO A 37 11.09 -4.20 -18.77
N GLN A 38 11.86 -5.14 -18.19
CA GLN A 38 11.54 -6.56 -18.15
C GLN A 38 10.28 -6.83 -17.31
N ALA A 39 10.13 -6.23 -16.13
CA ALA A 39 8.94 -6.42 -15.30
C ALA A 39 7.67 -5.94 -16.00
N SER A 40 7.67 -4.71 -16.52
CA SER A 40 6.48 -4.17 -17.21
C SER A 40 6.18 -4.89 -18.53
N ARG A 41 7.20 -5.40 -19.23
CA ARG A 41 7.02 -6.28 -20.40
C ARG A 41 6.53 -7.68 -19.99
N ALA A 42 6.99 -8.22 -18.87
CA ALA A 42 6.55 -9.52 -18.34
C ALA A 42 5.07 -9.46 -17.91
N SER A 43 4.67 -8.43 -17.16
CA SER A 43 3.26 -8.22 -16.81
C SER A 43 2.38 -8.08 -18.05
N ARG A 44 2.83 -7.34 -19.07
CA ARG A 44 2.13 -7.24 -20.36
C ARG A 44 2.02 -8.57 -21.11
N ARG A 45 3.03 -9.44 -21.02
CA ARG A 45 3.06 -10.74 -21.70
C ARG A 45 2.23 -11.81 -20.97
N LEU A 46 2.22 -11.76 -19.64
CA LEU A 46 1.48 -12.69 -18.78
C LEU A 46 -0.02 -12.38 -18.76
N ALA A 47 -0.39 -11.12 -18.94
CA ALA A 47 -1.78 -10.66 -19.01
C ALA A 47 -2.63 -11.46 -20.04
N PRO A 48 -2.24 -11.62 -21.32
CA PRO A 48 -3.00 -12.41 -22.30
C PRO A 48 -2.71 -13.93 -22.29
N GLY A 49 -1.93 -14.45 -21.34
CA GLY A 49 -1.24 -15.75 -21.49
C GLY A 49 -1.87 -16.98 -20.84
N SER A 50 -3.02 -16.88 -20.18
CA SER A 50 -3.69 -18.06 -19.63
C SER A 50 -4.46 -18.75 -20.76
N ARG A 51 -3.91 -19.89 -21.23
CA ARG A 51 -4.42 -20.68 -22.36
C ARG A 51 -5.88 -21.17 -22.20
N ASN A 52 -6.54 -20.89 -21.08
CA ASN A 52 -7.95 -21.21 -20.80
C ASN A 52 -8.69 -20.16 -19.92
N GLY A 53 -8.25 -18.89 -19.80
CA GLY A 53 -9.01 -17.93 -18.98
C GLY A 53 -8.44 -16.53 -18.82
N ASP A 54 -9.32 -15.59 -18.48
CA ASP A 54 -9.11 -14.16 -18.23
C ASP A 54 -8.18 -13.85 -17.04
N GLY A 55 -6.90 -14.21 -17.17
CA GLY A 55 -5.89 -13.99 -16.13
C GLY A 55 -5.69 -12.50 -15.83
N ARG A 56 -6.09 -12.06 -14.64
CA ARG A 56 -5.82 -10.72 -14.11
C ARG A 56 -4.59 -10.77 -13.20
N ILE A 57 -3.75 -9.75 -13.29
CA ILE A 57 -2.54 -9.59 -12.47
C ILE A 57 -2.73 -8.36 -11.59
N ALA A 58 -2.44 -8.47 -10.30
CA ALA A 58 -2.41 -7.33 -9.40
C ALA A 58 -0.97 -7.09 -8.93
N ILE A 59 -0.53 -5.83 -9.01
CA ILE A 59 0.76 -5.39 -8.50
C ILE A 59 0.57 -4.97 -7.05
N GLU A 60 1.38 -5.52 -6.17
CA GLU A 60 1.35 -5.22 -4.75
C GLU A 60 2.57 -4.36 -4.39
N PRO A 61 2.38 -3.10 -3.95
CA PRO A 61 3.45 -2.34 -3.33
C PRO A 61 3.85 -2.99 -2.00
N LEU A 62 5.10 -3.43 -1.90
CA LEU A 62 5.64 -4.02 -0.66
C LEU A 62 6.48 -3.00 0.09
N ASN A 63 6.70 -3.20 1.38
CA ASN A 63 7.58 -2.32 2.15
C ASN A 63 9.04 -2.38 1.63
N ARG A 64 9.83 -1.36 1.97
CA ARG A 64 11.24 -1.22 1.54
C ARG A 64 12.18 -2.35 1.96
N TYR A 65 11.75 -3.21 2.89
CA TYR A 65 12.52 -4.36 3.36
C TYR A 65 12.27 -5.61 2.52
N GLU A 66 11.18 -5.63 1.74
CA GLU A 66 10.75 -6.77 0.92
C GLU A 66 10.83 -6.48 -0.59
N ALA A 67 10.68 -5.22 -0.98
CA ALA A 67 10.87 -4.78 -2.37
C ALA A 67 11.56 -3.42 -2.45
N TYR A 68 12.21 -3.18 -3.60
CA TYR A 68 12.86 -1.91 -3.91
C TYR A 68 12.23 -1.17 -5.11
N LEU A 69 11.38 -1.85 -5.89
CA LEU A 69 10.89 -1.32 -7.18
C LEU A 69 9.56 -0.56 -7.03
N VAL A 70 8.58 -1.16 -6.36
CA VAL A 70 7.25 -0.59 -6.13
C VAL A 70 6.95 -0.75 -4.65
N THR A 71 6.99 0.37 -3.91
CA THR A 71 6.77 0.39 -2.46
C THR A 71 5.64 1.30 -2.01
N THR A 72 5.13 2.16 -2.90
CA THR A 72 3.95 2.99 -2.63
C THR A 72 2.90 2.87 -3.73
N THR A 73 1.70 3.33 -3.43
CA THR A 73 0.57 3.42 -4.35
C THR A 73 0.88 4.37 -5.50
N ALA A 74 1.50 5.52 -5.23
CA ALA A 74 1.91 6.45 -6.28
C ALA A 74 2.88 5.80 -7.29
N GLN A 75 3.79 4.97 -6.76
CA GLN A 75 4.73 4.20 -7.55
C GLN A 75 4.05 3.10 -8.37
N ALA A 76 3.11 2.36 -7.77
CA ALA A 76 2.32 1.35 -8.48
C ALA A 76 1.46 1.96 -9.58
N LEU A 77 0.81 3.09 -9.34
CA LEU A 77 0.01 3.78 -10.36
C LEU A 77 0.86 4.26 -11.54
N ALA A 78 2.09 4.73 -11.29
CA ALA A 78 3.04 5.04 -12.36
C ALA A 78 3.40 3.78 -13.17
N TYR A 79 3.69 2.67 -12.49
CA TYR A 79 3.97 1.39 -13.12
C TYR A 79 2.79 0.87 -13.97
N LEU A 80 1.56 0.96 -13.45
CA LEU A 80 0.34 0.49 -14.12
C LEU A 80 0.04 1.31 -15.37
N ARG A 81 0.23 2.63 -15.32
CA ARG A 81 0.13 3.51 -16.49
C ARG A 81 1.19 3.14 -17.54
N ASP A 82 2.41 2.86 -17.10
CA ASP A 82 3.49 2.44 -18.00
C ASP A 82 3.23 1.05 -18.62
N VAL A 83 2.57 0.14 -17.90
CA VAL A 83 2.13 -1.18 -18.38
C VAL A 83 0.99 -1.04 -19.40
N GLY A 84 0.02 -0.17 -19.15
CA GLY A 84 -1.06 0.18 -20.08
C GLY A 84 -1.98 -0.99 -20.44
N SER A 85 -2.12 -1.99 -19.56
CA SER A 85 -2.96 -3.16 -19.80
C SER A 85 -4.19 -3.14 -18.88
N PRO A 86 -5.41 -3.36 -19.42
CA PRO A 86 -6.63 -3.44 -18.60
C PRO A 86 -6.69 -4.71 -17.73
N GLN A 87 -5.79 -5.67 -17.95
CA GLN A 87 -5.69 -6.91 -17.18
C GLN A 87 -4.70 -6.81 -16.01
N VAL A 88 -4.10 -5.63 -15.80
CA VAL A 88 -3.18 -5.39 -14.69
C VAL A 88 -3.73 -4.30 -13.77
N GLY A 89 -3.89 -4.61 -12.49
CA GLY A 89 -4.37 -3.70 -11.46
C GLY A 89 -3.47 -3.72 -10.22
N MET A 90 -4.01 -3.35 -9.07
CA MET A 90 -3.27 -3.20 -7.83
C MET A 90 -3.91 -3.98 -6.68
N THR A 91 -3.06 -4.59 -5.86
CA THR A 91 -3.39 -5.04 -4.51
C THR A 91 -2.78 -4.04 -3.54
N LEU A 92 -3.55 -3.56 -2.56
CA LEU A 92 -3.00 -2.76 -1.46
C LEU A 92 -3.03 -3.58 -0.17
N ASP A 93 -1.87 -3.90 0.37
CA ASP A 93 -1.74 -4.47 1.71
C ASP A 93 -1.54 -3.37 2.74
N LEU A 94 -2.42 -3.34 3.75
CA LEU A 94 -2.37 -2.35 4.80
C LEU A 94 -1.14 -2.48 5.70
N PHE A 95 -0.52 -3.65 5.82
CA PHE A 95 0.73 -3.83 6.55
C PHE A 95 1.89 -3.08 5.88
N HIS A 96 2.04 -3.24 4.56
CA HIS A 96 3.06 -2.52 3.79
C HIS A 96 2.74 -1.02 3.73
N ALA A 97 1.47 -0.68 3.48
CA ALA A 97 1.02 0.71 3.44
C ALA A 97 1.25 1.44 4.77
N ASN A 98 1.12 0.76 5.91
CA ASN A 98 1.39 1.35 7.23
C ASN A 98 2.87 1.76 7.43
N ILE A 99 3.79 1.19 6.65
CA ILE A 99 5.22 1.53 6.69
C ILE A 99 5.54 2.63 5.67
N GLU A 100 4.98 2.53 4.46
CA GLU A 100 5.42 3.32 3.31
C GLU A 100 4.51 4.50 2.95
N GLU A 101 3.21 4.42 3.25
CA GLU A 101 2.26 5.49 2.93
C GLU A 101 2.22 6.53 4.06
N PRO A 102 2.29 7.84 3.73
CA PRO A 102 2.09 8.88 4.73
C PRO A 102 0.62 8.94 5.22
N ASP A 103 -0.32 8.53 4.37
CA ASP A 103 -1.76 8.51 4.62
C ASP A 103 -2.39 7.38 3.78
N ILE A 104 -2.76 6.29 4.46
CA ILE A 104 -3.37 5.11 3.84
C ILE A 104 -4.73 5.45 3.18
N PRO A 105 -5.68 6.14 3.84
CA PRO A 105 -6.90 6.63 3.19
C PRO A 105 -6.64 7.43 1.90
N ALA A 106 -5.67 8.34 1.88
CA ALA A 106 -5.32 9.11 0.69
C ALA A 106 -4.76 8.21 -0.42
N ALA A 107 -3.94 7.21 -0.07
CA ALA A 107 -3.44 6.22 -1.02
C ALA A 107 -4.59 5.41 -1.65
N ILE A 108 -5.58 4.98 -0.87
CA ILE A 108 -6.78 4.28 -1.35
C ILE A 108 -7.56 5.16 -2.34
N ARG A 109 -7.80 6.43 -2.00
CA ARG A 109 -8.47 7.38 -2.90
C ARG A 109 -7.71 7.57 -4.21
N ALA A 110 -6.39 7.67 -4.14
CA ALA A 110 -5.54 7.81 -5.32
C ALA A 110 -5.58 6.57 -6.21
N ALA A 111 -5.67 5.37 -5.62
CA ALA A 111 -5.77 4.12 -6.33
C ALA A 111 -7.06 4.01 -7.16
N GLY A 112 -8.20 4.41 -6.59
CA GLY A 112 -9.49 4.40 -7.26
C GLY A 112 -9.79 3.05 -7.92
N SER A 113 -10.16 3.07 -9.21
CA SER A 113 -10.52 1.86 -9.98
C SER A 113 -9.37 0.88 -10.23
N TRP A 114 -8.12 1.27 -9.95
CA TRP A 114 -6.97 0.37 -10.06
C TRP A 114 -6.86 -0.57 -8.85
N LEU A 115 -7.52 -0.25 -7.73
CA LEU A 115 -7.51 -1.10 -6.54
C LEU A 115 -8.47 -2.28 -6.73
N TRP A 116 -7.91 -3.48 -6.91
CA TRP A 116 -8.69 -4.70 -7.15
C TRP A 116 -8.78 -5.57 -5.89
N HIS A 117 -7.71 -5.62 -5.11
CA HIS A 117 -7.63 -6.42 -3.89
C HIS A 117 -7.10 -5.57 -2.74
N VAL A 118 -7.55 -5.89 -1.53
CA VAL A 118 -7.01 -5.32 -0.30
C VAL A 118 -6.61 -6.46 0.61
N HIS A 119 -5.34 -6.48 1.02
CA HIS A 119 -4.88 -7.36 2.08
C HIS A 119 -4.94 -6.62 3.41
N VAL A 120 -5.39 -7.32 4.44
CA VAL A 120 -5.58 -6.78 5.78
C VAL A 120 -4.85 -7.63 6.80
N ALA A 121 -3.96 -6.99 7.53
CA ALA A 121 -3.40 -7.42 8.79
C ALA A 121 -3.14 -6.17 9.62
N ASP A 122 -3.01 -6.30 10.93
CA ASP A 122 -2.64 -5.15 11.74
C ASP A 122 -1.19 -4.73 11.48
N SER A 123 -0.76 -3.60 12.04
CA SER A 123 0.57 -3.01 11.84
C SER A 123 1.74 -3.91 12.23
N ASN A 124 1.47 -4.98 13.00
CA ASN A 124 2.43 -5.99 13.41
C ASN A 124 2.21 -7.37 12.75
N ARG A 125 1.50 -7.40 11.61
CA ARG A 125 1.13 -8.61 10.82
C ARG A 125 0.20 -9.58 11.54
N ARG A 126 -0.29 -9.28 12.75
CA ARG A 126 -1.27 -10.11 13.47
C ARG A 126 -2.69 -9.87 12.96
N GLY A 127 -3.66 -10.53 13.58
CA GLY A 127 -5.08 -10.18 13.42
C GLY A 127 -5.35 -8.71 13.80
N LEU A 128 -6.40 -8.15 13.20
CA LEU A 128 -6.84 -6.76 13.39
C LEU A 128 -7.16 -6.48 14.87
N ARG A 129 -6.87 -5.24 15.30
CA ARG A 129 -6.88 -4.77 16.70
C ARG A 129 -5.73 -5.33 17.55
N GLY A 130 -4.80 -6.06 16.95
CA GLY A 130 -3.59 -6.55 17.60
C GLY A 130 -2.44 -5.55 17.62
N GLY A 131 -2.54 -4.46 16.88
CA GLY A 131 -1.53 -3.41 16.73
C GLY A 131 -2.14 -2.01 16.81
N HIS A 132 -1.75 -1.14 15.88
CA HIS A 132 -2.14 0.28 15.86
C HIS A 132 -2.82 0.72 14.55
N LEU A 133 -3.20 -0.23 13.67
CA LEU A 133 -3.87 0.12 12.42
C LEU A 133 -5.29 0.66 12.71
N ASP A 134 -5.57 1.89 12.25
CA ASP A 134 -6.91 2.48 12.33
C ASP A 134 -7.74 2.13 11.09
N LEU A 135 -8.69 1.23 11.26
CA LEU A 135 -9.55 0.74 10.18
C LEU A 135 -10.64 1.71 9.76
N PHE A 136 -11.08 2.62 10.65
CA PHE A 136 -12.23 3.47 10.34
C PHE A 136 -12.00 4.40 9.13
N PRO A 137 -10.92 5.21 9.07
CA PRO A 137 -10.70 6.08 7.92
C PRO A 137 -10.39 5.28 6.64
N ILE A 138 -9.86 4.07 6.77
CA ILE A 138 -9.59 3.14 5.68
C ILE A 138 -10.91 2.63 5.06
N THR A 139 -11.86 2.18 5.88
CA THR A 139 -13.16 1.71 5.36
C THR A 139 -13.97 2.85 4.75
N VAL A 140 -13.86 4.07 5.28
CA VAL A 140 -14.44 5.27 4.66
C VAL A 140 -13.85 5.50 3.26
N ALA A 141 -12.52 5.50 3.12
CA ALA A 141 -11.88 5.69 1.81
C ALA A 141 -12.27 4.59 0.80
N LEU A 142 -12.39 3.33 1.23
CA LEU A 142 -12.86 2.24 0.37
C LEU A 142 -14.29 2.47 -0.13
N ARG A 143 -15.17 3.00 0.72
CA ARG A 143 -16.55 3.36 0.33
C ARG A 143 -16.58 4.54 -0.64
N GLU A 144 -15.77 5.57 -0.39
CA GLU A 144 -15.69 6.76 -1.24
C GLU A 144 -15.29 6.42 -2.68
N ILE A 145 -14.41 5.43 -2.87
CA ILE A 145 -14.03 4.95 -4.22
C ILE A 145 -14.97 3.88 -4.78
N GLY A 146 -16.02 3.51 -4.07
CA GLY A 146 -16.96 2.45 -4.48
C GLY A 146 -16.32 1.06 -4.55
N TYR A 147 -15.35 0.77 -3.69
CA TYR A 147 -14.64 -0.52 -3.71
C TYR A 147 -15.59 -1.69 -3.41
N SER A 148 -15.62 -2.65 -4.32
CA SER A 148 -16.44 -3.87 -4.22
C SER A 148 -15.61 -5.15 -4.37
N GLY A 149 -14.28 -5.05 -4.27
CA GLY A 149 -13.36 -6.17 -4.40
C GLY A 149 -13.20 -6.98 -3.11
N ALA A 150 -12.31 -7.97 -3.14
CA ALA A 150 -12.05 -8.84 -2.00
C ALA A 150 -11.12 -8.20 -0.96
N VAL A 151 -11.54 -8.28 0.30
CA VAL A 151 -10.69 -7.98 1.47
C VAL A 151 -10.19 -9.32 2.03
N VAL A 152 -8.88 -9.53 2.00
CA VAL A 152 -8.23 -10.81 2.34
C VAL A 152 -7.39 -10.65 3.60
N LEU A 153 -7.58 -11.52 4.59
CA LEU A 153 -6.76 -11.55 5.80
C LEU A 153 -5.41 -12.19 5.51
N GLU A 154 -4.32 -11.45 5.73
CA GLU A 154 -2.95 -11.93 5.52
C GLU A 154 -2.14 -11.83 6.83
N ILE A 155 -2.48 -12.71 7.76
CA ILE A 155 -1.95 -12.70 9.13
C ILE A 155 -0.74 -13.63 9.28
N ALA A 156 0.25 -13.17 10.03
CA ALA A 156 1.39 -13.95 10.49
C ALA A 156 1.37 -14.07 12.02
N PRO A 157 1.62 -15.27 12.56
CA PRO A 157 1.77 -15.45 14.00
C PRO A 157 3.00 -14.72 14.55
N PRO A 158 2.95 -14.19 15.79
CA PRO A 158 4.12 -13.60 16.43
C PRO A 158 5.08 -14.68 16.89
N GLU A 159 5.95 -15.12 15.99
CA GLU A 159 7.29 -15.69 16.21
C GLU A 159 7.70 -16.38 14.91
N ALA A 160 8.75 -15.87 14.26
CA ALA A 160 9.53 -16.71 13.37
C ALA A 160 10.16 -17.78 14.26
N THR A 161 9.60 -18.99 14.25
CA THR A 161 10.30 -20.11 14.88
C THR A 161 11.60 -20.29 14.10
N LEU A 162 12.74 -19.97 14.72
CA LEU A 162 14.04 -20.22 14.12
C LEU A 162 14.11 -21.70 13.72
N PRO A 163 14.79 -22.07 12.61
CA PRO A 163 14.94 -23.47 12.23
C PRO A 163 15.48 -24.28 13.42
N GLY A 164 14.69 -25.26 13.90
CA GLY A 164 15.03 -26.11 15.05
C GLY A 164 14.32 -25.80 16.38
N GLY A 165 13.52 -24.73 16.46
CA GLY A 165 12.67 -24.50 17.63
C GLY A 165 11.40 -25.35 17.58
N SER A 166 11.11 -26.15 18.62
CA SER A 166 9.77 -26.71 18.80
C SER A 166 8.90 -25.66 19.48
N SER A 167 8.23 -24.81 18.71
CA SER A 167 7.22 -23.92 19.31
C SER A 167 6.07 -24.79 19.83
N GLN A 168 5.91 -24.84 21.16
CA GLN A 168 4.77 -25.49 21.83
C GLN A 168 3.49 -24.65 21.72
N VAL A 169 3.53 -23.53 21.01
CA VAL A 169 2.39 -22.64 20.81
C VAL A 169 1.35 -23.35 19.93
N PRO A 170 0.09 -23.47 20.37
CA PRO A 170 -0.97 -24.06 19.56
C PRO A 170 -1.36 -23.07 18.45
N TRP A 171 -0.55 -23.00 17.39
CA TRP A 171 -0.69 -22.02 16.32
C TRP A 171 -2.07 -22.00 15.69
N GLY A 172 -2.72 -23.16 15.55
CA GLY A 172 -4.11 -23.25 15.08
C GLY A 172 -5.08 -22.41 15.93
N ALA A 173 -5.02 -22.53 17.26
CA ALA A 173 -5.88 -21.76 18.15
C ALA A 173 -5.60 -20.26 18.11
N VAL A 174 -4.33 -19.87 17.92
CA VAL A 174 -3.92 -18.46 17.79
C VAL A 174 -4.44 -17.85 16.49
N LEU A 175 -4.23 -18.54 15.36
CA LEU A 175 -4.70 -18.10 14.05
C LEU A 175 -6.23 -18.05 14.00
N ASP A 176 -6.90 -19.06 14.54
CA ASP A 176 -8.37 -19.09 14.63
C ASP A 176 -8.92 -17.88 15.39
N ARG A 177 -8.27 -17.50 16.50
CA ARG A 177 -8.63 -16.28 17.24
C ARG A 177 -8.43 -15.03 16.39
N TYR A 178 -7.27 -14.88 15.75
CA TYR A 178 -6.97 -13.74 14.88
C TYR A 178 -7.98 -13.61 13.75
N VAL A 179 -8.34 -14.71 13.09
CA VAL A 179 -9.35 -14.71 12.02
C VAL A 179 -10.70 -14.27 12.57
N ARG A 180 -11.18 -14.88 13.66
CA ARG A 180 -12.50 -14.54 14.25
C ARG A 180 -12.59 -13.07 14.65
N GLU A 181 -11.60 -12.57 15.37
CA GLU A 181 -11.57 -11.17 15.84
C GLU A 181 -11.47 -10.20 14.66
N SER A 182 -10.68 -10.53 13.64
CA SER A 182 -10.55 -9.68 12.46
C SER A 182 -11.83 -9.63 11.63
N VAL A 183 -12.49 -10.77 11.42
CA VAL A 183 -13.79 -10.81 10.74
C VAL A 183 -14.84 -9.99 11.49
N ALA A 184 -14.87 -10.08 12.83
CA ALA A 184 -15.76 -9.26 13.65
C ALA A 184 -15.46 -7.76 13.48
N ALA A 185 -14.19 -7.36 13.55
CA ALA A 185 -13.76 -5.98 13.36
C ALA A 185 -14.17 -5.43 11.99
N LEU A 186 -13.90 -6.18 10.91
CA LEU A 186 -14.26 -5.80 9.55
C LEU A 186 -15.77 -5.68 9.38
N ARG A 187 -16.57 -6.60 9.93
CA ARG A 187 -18.04 -6.51 9.90
C ARG A 187 -18.53 -5.25 10.58
N THR A 188 -17.98 -4.89 11.73
CA THR A 188 -18.35 -3.66 12.43
C THR A 188 -18.01 -2.41 11.63
N THR A 189 -16.82 -2.34 11.02
CA THR A 189 -16.35 -1.13 10.31
C THR A 189 -16.87 -1.01 8.89
N LEU A 190 -17.19 -2.13 8.22
CA LEU A 190 -17.74 -2.16 6.86
C LEU A 190 -19.28 -2.17 6.82
N SER A 191 -19.97 -2.50 7.91
CA SER A 191 -21.44 -2.38 7.96
C SER A 191 -21.88 -0.92 7.75
N PRO A 192 -22.95 -0.67 6.97
CA PRO A 192 -23.53 0.67 6.86
C PRO A 192 -23.83 1.21 8.25
N GLN A 193 -23.31 2.40 8.56
CA GLN A 193 -23.70 3.07 9.80
C GLN A 193 -25.15 3.51 9.62
N ALA A 194 -26.06 3.09 10.50
CA ALA A 194 -27.41 3.63 10.51
C ALA A 194 -27.29 5.14 10.76
N GLY A 195 -27.64 5.93 9.74
CA GLY A 195 -27.68 7.39 9.82
C GLY A 195 -28.90 7.87 10.59
#